data_AF-A0A0K2RLA8-F1
#
_entry.id   AF-A0A0K2RLA8-F1
#
_cell.length_a   1.000
_cell.length_b   1.000
_cell.length_c   1.000
_cell.angle_alpha   90.00
_cell.angle_beta   90.00
_cell.angle_gamma   90.00
#
_symmetry.space_group_name_H-M   'P 1'
#
loop_
_entity.id
_entity.type
_entity.pdbx_description
1 polymer ?
#
loop_
_entity_poly.entity_id
_entity_poly.type
_entity_poly.pdbx_seq_one_letter_code
_entity_poly.pdbx_strand_id
1 'polypeptide(L)' 'MTWVPDSKTTDQIKQDPLLGQIPAIKKGALVADSDNTLTLAISASSPLSLPWALDMFLPQLAKGADAAAK' A
#
# COMPACT_ATOMS: atom_id res chain seq x y z
N MET A 1 4.14 0.23 -1.96
CA MET A 1 2.82 -0.40 -1.79
C MET A 1 2.93 -1.89 -2.00
N THR A 2 2.07 -2.66 -1.37
CA THR A 2 1.91 -4.10 -1.62
C THR A 2 0.45 -4.41 -1.92
N TRP A 3 0.21 -5.40 -2.77
CA TRP A 3 -1.15 -5.90 -3.01
C TRP A 3 -1.59 -6.84 -1.88
N VAL A 4 -2.87 -6.82 -1.55
CA VAL A 4 -3.53 -7.79 -0.66
C VAL A 4 -4.89 -8.21 -1.25
N PRO A 5 -5.37 -9.44 -0.98
CA PRO A 5 -6.68 -9.88 -1.46
C PRO A 5 -7.85 -9.05 -0.89
N ASP A 6 -7.71 -8.61 0.36
CA ASP A 6 -8.74 -7.86 1.08
C ASP A 6 -8.14 -7.08 2.27
N SER A 7 -8.96 -6.25 2.90
CA SER A 7 -8.58 -5.48 4.09
C SER A 7 -8.23 -6.38 5.29
N LYS A 8 -8.87 -7.54 5.42
CA LYS A 8 -8.62 -8.49 6.52
C LYS A 8 -7.20 -9.02 6.47
N THR A 9 -6.65 -9.24 5.28
CA THR A 9 -5.27 -9.69 5.08
C THR A 9 -4.27 -8.64 5.59
N THR A 10 -4.58 -7.35 5.42
CA THR A 10 -3.75 -6.27 5.97
C THR A 10 -3.69 -6.32 7.50
N ASP A 11 -4.82 -6.60 8.15
CA ASP A 11 -4.87 -6.70 9.61
C ASP A 11 -4.16 -7.96 10.13
N GLN A 12 -4.25 -9.07 9.38
CA GLN A 12 -3.46 -10.27 9.67
C GLN A 12 -1.95 -9.99 9.58
N ILE A 13 -1.50 -9.27 8.56
CA ILE A 13 -0.08 -8.88 8.41
C ILE A 13 0.39 -8.02 9.59
N LYS A 14 -0.45 -7.12 10.10
CA LYS A 14 -0.13 -6.30 11.28
C LYS A 14 -0.03 -7.12 12.57
N GLN A 15 -0.88 -8.15 12.71
CA GLN A 15 -0.93 -9.02 13.89
C GLN A 15 0.09 -10.17 13.83
N ASP A 16 0.65 -10.44 12.65
CA ASP A 16 1.61 -11.53 12.46
C ASP A 16 2.86 -11.31 13.33
N PRO A 17 3.32 -12.34 14.06
CA PRO A 17 4.42 -12.20 15.01
C PRO A 17 5.77 -11.93 14.33
N LEU A 18 5.92 -12.16 13.02
CA LEU A 18 7.15 -11.88 12.27
C LEU A 18 7.00 -10.62 11.43
N LEU A 19 5.93 -10.50 10.64
CA LEU A 19 5.72 -9.36 9.74
C LEU A 19 5.35 -8.09 10.52
N GLY A 20 4.57 -8.21 11.59
CA GLY A 20 4.23 -7.11 12.50
C GLY A 20 5.46 -6.50 13.18
N GLN A 21 6.63 -7.15 13.15
CA GLN A 21 7.87 -6.58 13.68
C GLN A 21 8.52 -5.54 12.77
N ILE A 22 8.18 -5.55 11.47
CA ILE A 22 8.76 -4.66 10.45
C ILE A 22 8.46 -3.21 10.84
N PRO A 23 9.47 -2.32 10.88
CA PRO A 23 9.29 -0.93 11.34
C PRO A 23 8.17 -0.18 10.62
N ALA A 24 8.03 -0.37 9.30
CA ALA A 24 6.96 0.25 8.53
C ALA A 24 5.56 -0.23 8.96
N ILE A 25 5.41 -1.51 9.30
CA ILE A 25 4.13 -2.07 9.76
C ILE A 25 3.82 -1.56 11.17
N LYS A 26 4.81 -1.59 12.09
CA LYS A 26 4.68 -1.07 13.46
C LYS A 26 4.25 0.39 13.51
N LYS A 27 4.82 1.22 12.64
CA LYS A 27 4.51 2.65 12.55
C LYS A 27 3.20 2.96 11.82
N GLY A 28 2.52 1.96 11.26
CA GLY A 28 1.32 2.16 10.44
C GLY A 28 1.63 2.75 9.06
N ALA A 29 2.89 2.67 8.61
CA ALA A 29 3.35 3.13 7.30
C ALA A 29 3.16 2.08 6.18
N LEU A 30 2.54 0.95 6.48
CA LEU A 30 2.20 -0.06 5.47
C LEU A 30 1.10 0.46 4.54
N VAL A 31 1.47 0.70 3.27
CA VAL A 31 0.51 0.92 2.19
C VAL A 31 0.19 -0.42 1.53
N ALA A 32 -0.92 -1.03 1.96
CA ALA A 32 -1.48 -2.24 1.39
C ALA A 32 -2.80 -1.90 0.70
N ASP A 33 -2.96 -2.35 -0.53
CA ASP A 33 -4.11 -2.02 -1.38
C ASP A 33 -4.66 -3.28 -2.06
N SER A 34 -5.99 -3.40 -2.14
CA SER A 34 -6.67 -4.55 -2.74
C SER A 34 -7.33 -4.23 -4.08
N ASP A 35 -7.12 -3.02 -4.62
CA ASP A 35 -7.60 -2.63 -5.93
C ASP A 35 -6.71 -3.27 -7.01
N ASN A 36 -7.28 -4.28 -7.68
CA ASN A 36 -6.61 -4.98 -8.76
C ASN A 36 -6.34 -4.07 -9.96
N THR A 37 -7.20 -3.08 -10.22
CA THR A 37 -7.03 -2.11 -11.31
C THR A 37 -5.87 -1.18 -11.01
N LEU A 38 -5.77 -0.65 -9.79
CA LEU A 38 -4.64 0.17 -9.37
C LEU A 38 -3.34 -0.61 -9.39
N THR A 39 -3.37 -1.85 -8.87
CA THR A 39 -2.22 -2.74 -8.86
C THR A 39 -1.70 -3.02 -10.27
N LEU A 40 -2.60 -3.30 -11.22
CA LEU A 40 -2.22 -3.55 -12.61
C LEU A 40 -1.71 -2.27 -13.29
N ALA A 41 -2.38 -1.13 -13.08
CA ALA A 41 -1.98 0.16 -13.63
C ALA A 41 -0.57 0.59 -13.20
N ILE A 42 -0.15 0.20 -12.00
CA ILE A 42 1.20 0.48 -11.49
C ILE A 42 2.21 -0.57 -11.97
N SER A 43 1.85 -1.86 -11.93
CA SER A 43 2.78 -2.95 -12.28
C SER A 43 3.08 -3.02 -13.77
N ALA A 44 2.07 -2.79 -14.61
CA ALA A 44 2.16 -2.78 -16.07
C ALA A 44 1.85 -1.36 -16.59
N SER A 45 2.59 -0.38 -16.06
CA SER A 45 2.35 1.02 -16.36
C SER A 45 2.52 1.37 -17.84
N SER A 46 1.71 2.32 -18.28
CA SER A 46 1.65 2.83 -19.65
C SER A 46 1.35 4.33 -19.64
N PRO A 47 1.61 5.07 -20.73
CA PRO A 47 1.30 6.50 -20.80
C PRO A 47 -0.16 6.83 -20.49
N LEU A 48 -1.08 5.91 -20.78
CA LEU A 48 -2.51 6.11 -20.52
C LEU A 48 -2.88 5.82 -19.06
N SER A 49 -2.22 4.87 -18.40
CA SER A 49 -2.53 4.48 -17.02
C SER A 49 -1.83 5.34 -15.97
N LEU A 50 -0.67 5.91 -16.30
CA LEU A 50 0.15 6.68 -15.36
C LEU A 50 -0.59 7.86 -14.71
N PRO A 51 -1.31 8.75 -15.43
CA PRO A 51 -1.98 9.88 -14.80
C PRO A 51 -3.00 9.42 -13.75
N TRP A 52 -3.84 8.44 -14.09
CA TRP A 52 -4.83 7.89 -13.17
C TRP A 52 -4.19 7.16 -11.99
N ALA A 53 -3.14 6.36 -12.22
CA ALA A 53 -2.45 5.65 -11.16
C ALA A 53 -1.82 6.63 -10.14
N LEU A 54 -1.26 7.75 -10.60
CA LEU A 54 -0.70 8.78 -9.72
C LEU A 54 -1.78 9.44 -8.85
N ASP A 55 -2.92 9.80 -9.45
CA ASP A 55 -4.03 10.43 -8.71
C ASP A 55 -4.55 9.52 -7.58
N MET A 56 -4.58 8.21 -7.82
CA MET A 56 -5.04 7.21 -6.85
C MET A 56 -3.97 6.87 -5.80
N PHE A 57 -2.71 6.72 -6.22
CA PHE A 57 -1.64 6.21 -5.36
C PHE A 57 -1.00 7.27 -4.48
N LEU A 58 -0.77 8.48 -4.98
CA LEU A 58 -0.04 9.52 -4.24
C LEU A 58 -0.68 9.86 -2.87
N PRO A 59 -2.01 9.94 -2.72
CA PRO A 59 -2.64 10.14 -1.41
C PRO A 59 -2.38 8.99 -0.42
N GLN A 60 -2.32 7.75 -0.91
CA GLN A 60 -2.01 6.58 -0.08
C GLN A 60 -0.54 6.60 0.36
N LEU A 61 0.35 6.92 -0.57
CA LEU A 61 1.78 7.06 -0.31
C LEU A 61 2.06 8.14 0.72
N ALA A 62 1.43 9.32 0.59
CA ALA A 62 1.56 10.42 1.54
C ALA A 62 1.18 10.00 2.96
N LYS A 63 0.03 9.33 3.13
CA LYS A 63 -0.40 8.80 4.44
C LYS A 63 0.61 7.83 5.04
N GLY A 64 1.17 6.93 4.23
CA GLY A 64 2.21 6.01 4.67
C GLY A 64 3.51 6.71 5.07
N ALA A 65 3.92 7.72 4.29
CA ALA A 65 5.10 8.52 4.59
C ALA A 65 4.95 9.33 5.89
N ASP A 66 3.79 9.96 6.10
CA ASP A 66 3.46 10.69 7.33
C ASP A 66 3.46 9.77 8.55
N ALA A 67 2.99 8.53 8.40
CA ALA A 67 3.04 7.53 9.46
C ALA A 67 4.49 7.06 9.75
N ALA A 68 5.34 6.96 8.73
CA ALA A 68 6.74 6.56 8.90
C ALA A 68 7.60 7.63 9.60
N ALA A 69 7.25 8.90 9.40
CA ALA A 69 7.93 10.07 9.97
C ALA A 69 7.66 10.26 11.47
N LYS A 70 6.63 9.60 12.02
CA LYS A 70 6.33 9.54 13.46
C LYS A 70 7.17 8.46 14.14
#